data_AF-A0A7J6F9W6-F1
#
_entry.id   AF-A0A7J6F9W6-F1
#
_cell.length_a   1.000
_cell.length_b   1.000
_cell.length_c   1.000
_cell.angle_alpha   90.00
_cell.angle_beta   90.00
_cell.angle_gamma   90.00
#
_symmetry.space_group_name_H-M   'P 1'
#
loop_
_entity.id
_entity.type
_entity.pdbx_description
1 polymer ?
#
loop_
_entity_poly.entity_id
_entity_poly.type
_entity_poly.pdbx_seq_one_letter_code
_entity_poly.pdbx_strand_id
1 'polypeptide(L)'
;MGANYKRMRPLNYLISPDSIEAQEKNHSICIALYNAALNNDWKAAEKIISADTRVKTAAITKLEETILHVAVGAQNVEFVEKLLKLLSDEDVLLQDSRENTAFSYAAASGNLMIAQLLMRKNEGLPFIRGGEGVSPLYLAASFGRAQMASFLYPKTIHILQVGERKGLFLQCINFGIYDLALKMFKEDISLVRARDLSNNTALHILAGRPKAFPEQDKYNSMKHLMKSSNNDDHHDHMNESSNEALKLVRELWRETLNNKDENCFRQIIDTPSKLLFDATESGNFMFLFELIRVCPDLLIERNEDDQTIFHVAALKGHKRIFNLIHEIGFKKDIITSMEDKFGNNLLHLAGTFVASSHEYDYGMRKILQLRQEFEWFKIYIYIFFVTCRK
;
A
#
# COMPACT_ATOMS: atom_id res chain seq x y z
N MET A 1 -2.92 17.50 23.86
CA MET A 1 -1.84 18.43 24.25
C MET A 1 -0.53 17.74 23.96
N GLY A 2 0.11 18.04 22.83
CA GLY A 2 1.44 17.53 22.52
C GLY A 2 2.46 18.28 23.34
N ALA A 3 3.35 17.58 24.04
CA ALA A 3 4.51 18.21 24.64
C ALA A 3 5.27 18.97 23.54
N ASN A 4 5.48 20.28 23.73
CA ASN A 4 6.38 21.08 22.91
C ASN A 4 7.80 20.54 23.12
N TYR A 5 8.15 19.46 22.43
CA TYR A 5 9.52 18.99 22.35
C TYR A 5 10.29 20.04 21.57
N LYS A 6 11.15 20.78 22.26
CA LYS A 6 12.05 21.74 21.63
C LYS A 6 13.01 20.94 20.73
N ARG A 7 12.92 21.15 19.42
CA ARG A 7 13.77 20.51 18.41
C ARG A 7 15.24 20.56 18.84
N MET A 8 15.90 19.40 18.88
CA MET A 8 17.31 19.29 19.22
C MET A 8 18.14 19.34 17.94
N ARG A 9 18.96 20.38 17.79
CA ARG A 9 19.76 20.61 16.58
C ARG A 9 21.22 20.26 16.80
N PRO A 10 21.89 19.71 15.77
CA PRO A 10 23.32 19.48 15.83
C PRO A 10 24.11 20.79 15.85
N LEU A 11 25.41 20.70 16.13
CA LEU A 11 26.31 21.85 16.07
C LEU A 11 26.58 22.22 14.60
N ASN A 12 26.28 23.46 14.22
CA ASN A 12 26.40 23.91 12.82
C ASN A 12 27.76 24.53 12.45
N TYR A 13 28.75 24.54 13.36
CA TYR A 13 30.03 25.22 13.14
C TYR A 13 30.84 24.69 11.95
N LEU A 14 30.65 23.42 11.57
CA LEU A 14 31.31 22.84 10.40
C LEU A 14 30.69 23.32 9.08
N ILE A 15 29.39 23.60 9.06
CA ILE A 15 28.67 24.01 7.84
C ILE A 15 28.44 25.52 7.74
N SER A 16 28.58 26.24 8.86
CA SER A 16 28.47 27.71 8.96
C SER A 16 29.71 28.28 9.66
N PRO A 17 30.88 28.31 9.00
CA PRO A 17 32.13 28.80 9.57
C PRO A 17 32.24 30.34 9.54
N ASP A 18 32.95 30.90 10.51
CA ASP A 18 33.14 32.36 10.64
C ASP A 18 34.21 32.94 9.69
N SER A 19 34.99 32.10 8.99
CA SER A 19 36.05 32.52 8.06
C SER A 19 36.22 31.56 6.86
N ILE A 20 36.79 32.07 5.76
CA ILE A 20 37.03 31.31 4.52
C ILE A 20 38.04 30.16 4.74
N GLU A 21 39.11 30.39 5.51
CA GLU A 21 40.09 29.34 5.83
C GLU A 21 39.48 28.20 6.67
N ALA A 22 38.60 28.56 7.62
CA ALA A 22 37.83 27.57 8.37
C ALA A 22 36.84 26.82 7.46
N GLN A 23 36.33 27.47 6.41
CA GLN A 23 35.39 26.88 5.47
C GLN A 23 36.01 25.74 4.66
N GLU A 24 37.18 25.92 4.07
CA GLU A 24 37.84 24.85 3.30
C GLU A 24 38.18 23.65 4.19
N LYS A 25 38.75 23.92 5.37
CA LYS A 25 39.10 22.87 6.34
C LYS A 25 37.86 22.12 6.83
N ASN A 26 36.81 22.83 7.25
CA ASN A 26 35.58 22.21 7.74
C ASN A 26 34.88 21.42 6.63
N HIS A 27 34.89 21.94 5.40
CA HIS A 27 34.33 21.22 4.25
C HIS A 27 35.05 19.89 3.99
N SER A 28 36.38 19.87 4.07
CA SER A 28 37.16 18.63 3.97
C SER A 28 36.83 17.64 5.10
N ILE A 29 36.62 18.11 6.33
CA ILE A 29 36.23 17.26 7.47
C ILE A 29 34.84 16.66 7.22
N CYS A 30 33.86 17.47 6.81
CA CYS A 30 32.51 17.02 6.47
C CYS A 30 32.51 15.92 5.41
N ILE A 31 33.24 16.12 4.31
CA ILE A 31 33.37 15.12 3.23
C ILE A 31 34.00 13.83 3.75
N ALA A 32 35.09 13.93 4.52
CA ALA A 32 35.79 12.77 5.04
C ALA A 32 34.90 11.95 6.00
N LEU A 33 34.19 12.61 6.92
CA LEU A 33 33.26 11.95 7.83
C LEU A 33 32.07 11.33 7.09
N TYR A 34 31.51 12.04 6.11
CA TYR A 34 30.43 11.54 5.27
C TYR A 34 30.85 10.26 4.55
N ASN A 35 31.99 10.28 3.86
CA ASN A 35 32.49 9.11 3.13
C ASN A 35 32.86 7.95 4.07
N ALA A 36 33.41 8.24 5.25
CA ALA A 36 33.72 7.22 6.24
C ALA A 36 32.44 6.53 6.74
N ALA A 37 31.40 7.30 7.08
CA ALA A 37 30.11 6.78 7.51
C ALA A 37 29.38 6.03 6.40
N LEU A 38 29.47 6.49 5.15
CA LEU A 38 28.85 5.85 3.99
C LEU A 38 29.50 4.50 3.65
N ASN A 39 30.84 4.43 3.71
CA ASN A 39 31.61 3.23 3.31
C ASN A 39 31.97 2.29 4.47
N ASN A 40 31.37 2.48 5.66
CA ASN A 40 31.67 1.69 6.87
C ASN A 40 33.14 1.78 7.33
N ASP A 41 33.86 2.86 7.00
CA ASP A 41 35.26 3.07 7.41
C ASP A 41 35.34 3.69 8.81
N TRP A 42 35.14 2.86 9.83
CA TRP A 42 35.22 3.30 11.23
C TRP A 42 36.59 3.88 11.57
N LYS A 43 37.69 3.35 11.02
CA LYS A 43 39.05 3.78 11.38
C LYS A 43 39.30 5.22 10.95
N ALA A 44 38.85 5.59 9.74
CA ALA A 44 38.93 6.97 9.27
C ALA A 44 38.08 7.91 10.12
N ALA A 45 36.84 7.52 10.44
CA ALA A 45 35.94 8.32 11.27
C ALA A 45 36.47 8.50 12.70
N GLU A 46 36.93 7.43 13.33
CA GLU A 46 37.48 7.42 14.70
C GLU A 46 38.68 8.37 14.81
N LYS A 47 39.60 8.34 13.84
CA LYS A 47 40.73 9.27 13.82
C LYS A 47 40.29 10.73 13.83
N ILE A 48 39.24 11.07 13.08
CA ILE A 48 38.70 12.44 13.02
C ILE A 48 37.97 12.80 14.33
N ILE A 49 37.15 11.88 14.85
CA ILE A 49 36.40 12.08 16.11
C ILE A 49 37.34 12.20 17.32
N SER A 50 38.43 11.44 17.36
CA SER A 50 39.43 11.54 18.42
C SER A 50 40.20 12.86 18.39
N ALA A 51 40.32 13.51 17.22
CA ALA A 51 40.99 14.80 17.09
C ALA A 51 40.10 15.98 17.53
N ASP A 52 38.79 15.92 17.29
CA ASP A 52 37.80 16.88 17.79
C ASP A 52 36.50 16.15 18.14
N THR A 53 36.25 15.92 19.42
CA THR A 53 35.08 15.15 19.88
C THR A 53 33.75 15.82 19.58
N ARG A 54 33.73 17.13 19.30
CA ARG A 54 32.50 17.87 18.95
C ARG A 54 31.94 17.47 17.58
N VAL A 55 32.77 16.91 16.70
CA VAL A 55 32.33 16.50 15.35
C VAL A 55 31.31 15.36 15.39
N LYS A 56 31.26 14.57 16.48
CA LYS A 56 30.30 13.46 16.63
C LYS A 56 28.84 13.93 16.69
N THR A 57 28.61 15.19 17.10
CA THR A 57 27.29 15.83 17.20
C THR A 57 27.13 17.00 16.22
N ALA A 58 28.11 17.23 15.35
CA ALA A 58 28.06 18.31 14.38
C ALA A 58 27.27 17.93 13.13
N ALA A 59 26.65 18.93 12.51
CA ALA A 59 26.11 18.80 11.16
C ALA A 59 27.28 18.66 10.18
N ILE A 60 27.24 17.60 9.36
CA ILE A 60 28.25 17.33 8.32
C ILE A 60 27.69 17.50 6.91
N THR A 61 26.38 17.74 6.76
CA THR A 61 25.74 18.04 5.46
C THR A 61 24.88 19.31 5.54
N LYS A 62 24.49 19.83 4.37
CA LYS A 62 23.56 20.97 4.27
C LYS A 62 22.16 20.65 4.81
N LEU A 63 21.81 19.37 4.94
CA LEU A 63 20.57 18.92 5.57
C LEU A 63 20.70 18.82 7.09
N GLU A 64 21.74 19.40 7.69
CA GLU A 64 22.03 19.28 9.12
C GLU A 64 22.13 17.81 9.60
N GLU A 65 22.52 16.88 8.72
CA GLU A 65 22.70 15.49 9.13
C GLU A 65 23.99 15.36 9.94
N THR A 66 23.93 14.61 11.05
CA THR A 66 25.13 14.18 11.79
C THR A 66 25.73 12.91 11.17
N ILE A 67 26.94 12.55 11.60
CA ILE A 67 27.56 11.28 11.21
C ILE A 67 26.68 10.06 11.55
N LEU A 68 25.86 10.13 12.61
CA LEU A 68 24.90 9.08 12.96
C LEU A 68 23.80 8.94 11.90
N HIS A 69 23.23 10.04 11.42
CA HIS A 69 22.21 10.01 10.36
C HIS A 69 22.74 9.32 9.10
N VAL A 70 23.94 9.72 8.66
CA VAL A 70 24.59 9.16 7.47
C VAL A 70 24.88 7.67 7.65
N ALA A 71 25.46 7.27 8.79
CA ALA A 71 25.77 5.86 9.06
C ALA A 71 24.52 4.97 9.11
N VAL A 72 23.42 5.48 9.69
CA VAL A 72 22.13 4.77 9.73
C VAL A 72 21.49 4.71 8.35
N GLY A 73 21.50 5.79 7.59
CA GLY A 73 21.02 5.82 6.20
C GLY A 73 21.79 4.87 5.28
N ALA A 74 23.10 4.75 5.49
CA ALA A 74 23.96 3.78 4.82
C ALA A 74 23.79 2.33 5.33
N GLN A 75 23.00 2.12 6.39
CA GLN A 75 22.71 0.82 7.01
C GLN A 75 23.94 0.09 7.56
N ASN A 76 24.97 0.85 7.97
CA ASN A 76 26.23 0.31 8.48
C ASN A 76 26.14 -0.04 9.97
N VAL A 77 25.62 -1.23 10.28
CA VAL A 77 25.33 -1.70 11.65
C VAL A 77 26.55 -1.61 12.57
N GLU A 78 27.73 -2.09 12.11
CA GLU A 78 28.96 -2.08 12.92
C GLU A 78 29.43 -0.65 13.22
N PHE A 79 29.39 0.24 12.22
CA PHE A 79 29.71 1.65 12.41
C PHE A 79 28.79 2.30 13.43
N VAL A 80 27.47 2.07 13.30
CA VAL A 80 26.47 2.61 14.23
C VAL A 80 26.72 2.09 15.64
N GLU A 81 26.97 0.79 15.83
CA GLU A 81 27.26 0.22 17.15
C GLU A 81 28.48 0.86 17.81
N LYS A 82 29.57 1.06 17.07
CA LYS A 82 30.78 1.72 17.60
C LYS A 82 30.53 3.19 17.89
N LEU A 83 29.82 3.89 17.02
CA LEU A 83 29.47 5.30 17.22
C LEU A 83 28.61 5.50 18.48
N LEU A 84 27.61 4.64 18.70
CA LEU A 84 26.71 4.76 19.86
C LEU A 84 27.43 4.59 21.21
N LYS A 85 28.58 3.92 21.24
CA LYS A 85 29.44 3.84 22.45
C LYS A 85 30.07 5.19 22.82
N LEU A 86 30.17 6.12 21.86
CA LEU A 86 30.74 7.45 22.05
C LEU A 86 29.68 8.55 22.27
N LEU A 87 28.42 8.28 21.91
CA LEU A 87 27.32 9.25 22.01
C LEU A 87 26.64 9.20 23.37
N SER A 88 26.13 10.34 23.86
CA SER A 88 25.20 10.37 25.00
C SER A 88 23.77 10.01 24.57
N ASP A 89 22.86 9.94 25.53
CA ASP A 89 21.46 9.61 25.26
C ASP A 89 20.71 10.80 24.64
N GLU A 90 21.22 12.03 24.83
CA GLU A 90 20.75 13.27 24.19
C GLU A 90 21.30 13.42 22.76
N ASP A 91 22.54 12.99 22.52
CA ASP A 91 23.19 13.11 21.20
C ASP A 91 22.42 12.33 20.11
N VAL A 92 21.75 11.23 20.47
CA VAL A 92 20.94 10.44 19.53
C VAL A 92 19.58 11.07 19.22
N LEU A 93 19.16 12.09 19.98
CA LEU A 93 17.92 12.84 19.77
C LEU A 93 18.07 13.98 18.75
N LEU A 94 19.29 14.26 18.30
CA LEU A 94 19.56 15.30 17.31
C LEU A 94 18.76 15.05 16.03
N GLN A 95 18.18 16.11 15.51
CA GLN A 95 17.31 16.11 14.34
C GLN A 95 17.96 16.89 13.19
N ASP A 96 17.87 16.33 11.99
CA ASP A 96 18.28 16.95 10.74
C ASP A 96 17.42 18.20 10.40
N SER A 97 17.68 18.83 9.26
CA SER A 97 16.97 20.04 8.80
C SER A 97 15.49 19.82 8.52
N ARG A 98 15.09 18.56 8.31
CA ARG A 98 13.71 18.09 8.13
C ARG A 98 13.11 17.54 9.43
N GLU A 99 13.75 17.83 10.54
CA GLU A 99 13.37 17.41 11.89
C GLU A 99 13.41 15.90 12.12
N ASN A 100 14.03 15.11 11.24
CA ASN A 100 14.14 13.67 11.40
C ASN A 100 15.33 13.32 12.29
N THR A 101 15.13 12.36 13.20
CA THR A 101 16.22 11.73 13.94
C THR A 101 16.86 10.61 13.12
N ALA A 102 18.05 10.15 13.51
CA ALA A 102 18.65 8.94 12.93
C ALA A 102 17.73 7.70 13.07
N PHE A 103 16.89 7.64 14.11
CA PHE A 103 15.87 6.58 14.24
C PHE A 103 14.81 6.63 13.13
N SER A 104 14.45 7.82 12.65
CA SER A 104 13.53 7.99 11.52
C SER A 104 14.11 7.41 10.23
N TYR A 105 15.42 7.52 10.03
CA TYR A 105 16.15 6.91 8.91
C TYR A 105 16.16 5.37 9.05
N ALA A 106 16.36 4.85 10.27
CA ALA A 106 16.26 3.41 10.54
C ALA A 106 14.85 2.88 10.23
N ALA A 107 13.81 3.63 10.60
CA ALA A 107 12.43 3.25 10.35
C ALA A 107 12.09 3.23 8.84
N ALA A 108 12.52 4.26 8.10
CA ALA A 108 12.32 4.35 6.65
C ALA A 108 13.10 3.29 5.85
N SER A 109 14.32 2.95 6.28
CA SER A 109 15.12 1.86 5.69
C SER A 109 14.60 0.47 6.07
N GLY A 110 13.94 0.35 7.22
CA GLY A 110 13.43 -0.91 7.74
C GLY A 110 14.49 -1.77 8.43
N ASN A 111 15.66 -1.21 8.76
CA ASN A 111 16.73 -1.95 9.44
C ASN A 111 16.42 -2.12 10.93
N LEU A 112 15.78 -3.25 11.27
CA LEU A 112 15.39 -3.59 12.64
C LEU A 112 16.57 -3.66 13.61
N MET A 113 17.73 -4.14 13.16
CA MET A 113 18.91 -4.24 14.02
C MET A 113 19.39 -2.85 14.46
N ILE A 114 19.49 -1.90 13.53
CA ILE A 114 19.86 -0.52 13.85
C ILE A 114 18.80 0.15 14.72
N ALA A 115 17.51 -0.02 14.41
CA ALA A 115 16.44 0.53 15.24
C ALA A 115 16.52 0.02 16.68
N GLN A 116 16.78 -1.27 16.87
CA GLN A 116 16.97 -1.85 18.20
C GLN A 116 18.23 -1.32 18.91
N LEU A 117 19.35 -1.16 18.21
CA LEU A 117 20.56 -0.55 18.78
C LEU A 117 20.29 0.88 19.26
N LEU A 118 19.60 1.68 18.45
CA LEU A 118 19.22 3.04 18.80
C LEU A 118 18.25 3.07 19.99
N MET A 119 17.25 2.18 20.04
CA MET A 119 16.32 2.10 21.16
C MET A 119 16.97 1.66 22.47
N ARG A 120 17.98 0.77 22.43
CA ARG A 120 18.77 0.45 23.63
C ARG A 120 19.54 1.66 24.16
N LYS A 121 19.90 2.58 23.27
CA LYS A 121 20.57 3.83 23.64
C LYS A 121 19.58 4.85 24.20
N ASN A 122 18.41 4.98 23.58
CA ASN A 122 17.33 5.83 24.09
C ASN A 122 15.96 5.29 23.65
N GLU A 123 15.17 4.79 24.60
CA GLU A 123 13.85 4.20 24.36
C GLU A 123 12.81 5.22 23.86
N GLY A 124 13.09 6.52 24.03
CA GLY A 124 12.25 7.64 23.60
C GLY A 124 12.22 7.89 22.09
N LEU A 125 13.18 7.34 21.33
CA LEU A 125 13.35 7.63 19.90
C LEU A 125 12.14 7.32 19.00
N PRO A 126 11.39 6.21 19.20
CA PRO A 126 10.19 5.93 18.39
C PRO A 126 9.07 6.96 18.54
N PHE A 127 9.10 7.77 19.60
CA PHE A 127 8.08 8.78 19.91
C PHE A 127 8.43 10.16 19.37
N ILE A 128 9.68 10.38 18.94
CA ILE A 128 10.11 11.65 18.36
C ILE A 128 9.60 11.73 16.93
N ARG A 129 8.86 12.80 16.65
CA ARG A 129 8.26 13.06 15.35
C ARG A 129 9.20 13.90 14.49
N GLY A 130 9.21 13.57 13.20
CA GLY A 130 9.91 14.31 12.16
C GLY A 130 9.14 15.56 11.72
N GLY A 131 9.58 16.13 10.60
CA GLY A 131 8.92 17.27 9.96
C GLY A 131 7.46 16.97 9.68
N GLU A 132 6.62 18.02 9.76
CA GLU A 132 5.15 17.92 9.63
C GLU A 132 4.49 16.99 10.67
N GLY A 133 5.20 16.62 11.74
CA GLY A 133 4.69 15.75 12.80
C GLY A 133 4.69 14.27 12.42
N VAL A 134 5.35 13.87 11.33
CA VAL A 134 5.39 12.48 10.85
C VAL A 134 6.09 11.57 11.87
N SER A 135 5.45 10.46 12.24
CA SER A 135 6.05 9.48 13.16
C SER A 135 6.97 8.48 12.43
N PRO A 136 7.99 7.91 13.12
CA PRO A 136 8.80 6.83 12.56
C PRO A 136 7.98 5.62 12.09
N LEU A 137 6.90 5.29 12.80
CA LEU A 137 5.96 4.24 12.39
C LEU A 137 5.30 4.56 11.03
N TYR A 138 4.86 5.80 10.82
CA TYR A 138 4.27 6.21 9.55
C TYR A 138 5.28 6.19 8.40
N LEU A 139 6.54 6.57 8.66
CA LEU A 139 7.64 6.42 7.68
C LEU A 139 7.84 4.94 7.31
N ALA A 140 7.94 4.05 8.29
CA ALA A 140 8.09 2.62 8.04
C ALA A 140 6.95 2.08 7.15
N ALA A 141 5.70 2.47 7.41
CA ALA A 141 4.56 2.09 6.58
C ALA A 141 4.64 2.68 5.15
N SER A 142 5.00 3.95 5.03
CA SER A 142 5.09 4.67 3.74
C SER A 142 6.22 4.18 2.83
N PHE A 143 7.23 3.52 3.39
CA PHE A 143 8.31 2.87 2.63
C PHE A 143 8.10 1.35 2.51
N GLY A 144 6.92 0.83 2.86
CA GLY A 144 6.61 -0.60 2.76
C GLY A 144 7.43 -1.51 3.69
N ARG A 145 7.98 -0.97 4.78
CA ARG A 145 8.82 -1.70 5.74
C ARG A 145 7.95 -2.47 6.72
N ALA A 146 7.26 -3.50 6.23
CA ALA A 146 6.28 -4.29 6.99
C ALA A 146 6.77 -4.75 8.37
N GLN A 147 7.95 -5.37 8.44
CA GLN A 147 8.50 -5.87 9.71
C GLN A 147 8.78 -4.73 10.71
N MET A 148 9.31 -3.60 10.23
CA MET A 148 9.57 -2.41 11.05
C MET A 148 8.26 -1.78 11.54
N ALA A 149 7.28 -1.61 10.65
CA ALA A 149 5.98 -1.06 11.01
C ALA A 149 5.28 -1.93 12.07
N SER A 150 5.27 -3.25 11.88
CA SER A 150 4.71 -4.21 12.85
C SER A 150 5.46 -4.21 14.19
N PHE A 151 6.79 -3.99 14.18
CA PHE A 151 7.59 -3.85 15.40
C PHE A 151 7.27 -2.56 16.17
N LEU A 152 7.08 -1.44 15.47
CA LEU A 152 6.82 -0.13 16.06
C LEU A 152 5.37 0.03 16.52
N TYR A 153 4.40 -0.51 15.78
CA TYR A 153 2.97 -0.34 16.04
C TYR A 153 2.54 -0.52 17.50
N PRO A 154 2.78 -1.68 18.16
CA PRO A 154 2.34 -1.87 19.54
C PRO A 154 3.01 -0.91 20.53
N LYS A 155 4.16 -0.33 20.18
CA LYS A 155 4.90 0.60 21.05
C LYS A 155 4.39 2.02 20.93
N THR A 156 3.83 2.42 19.79
CA THR A 156 3.49 3.82 19.52
C THR A 156 2.00 4.05 19.26
N ILE A 157 1.16 3.01 19.16
CA ILE A 157 -0.28 3.17 18.84
C ILE A 157 -1.02 4.10 19.82
N HIS A 158 -0.65 4.10 21.10
CA HIS A 158 -1.30 4.90 22.15
C HIS A 158 -1.02 6.41 22.03
N ILE A 159 0.01 6.82 21.28
CA ILE A 159 0.31 8.24 21.02
C ILE A 159 -0.28 8.75 19.69
N LEU A 160 -0.86 7.86 18.87
CA LEU A 160 -1.46 8.23 17.60
C LEU A 160 -2.87 8.80 17.80
N GLN A 161 -3.12 9.96 17.21
CA GLN A 161 -4.46 10.53 17.13
C GLN A 161 -5.35 9.76 16.15
N VAL A 162 -6.67 9.94 16.24
CA VAL A 162 -7.65 9.24 15.39
C VAL A 162 -7.36 9.45 13.90
N GLY A 163 -7.06 10.67 13.47
CA GLY A 163 -6.72 10.97 12.07
C GLY A 163 -5.43 10.27 11.61
N GLU A 164 -4.43 10.20 12.49
CA GLU A 164 -3.15 9.53 12.20
C GLU A 164 -3.31 8.02 12.11
N ARG A 165 -4.15 7.42 12.95
CA ARG A 165 -4.49 5.99 12.89
C ARG A 165 -5.17 5.64 11.58
N LYS A 166 -6.14 6.46 11.13
CA LYS A 166 -6.80 6.32 9.82
C LYS A 166 -5.79 6.42 8.68
N GLY A 167 -4.93 7.44 8.70
CA GLY A 167 -3.87 7.62 7.70
C GLY A 167 -2.90 6.44 7.66
N LEU A 168 -2.42 5.97 8.81
CA LEU A 168 -1.54 4.82 8.92
C LEU A 168 -2.19 3.54 8.40
N PHE A 169 -3.47 3.30 8.72
CA PHE A 169 -4.22 2.13 8.27
C PHE A 169 -4.28 2.08 6.74
N LEU A 170 -4.69 3.17 6.11
CA LEU A 170 -4.76 3.27 4.65
C LEU A 170 -3.36 3.20 4.02
N GLN A 171 -2.34 3.74 4.69
CA GLN A 171 -0.95 3.63 4.23
C GLN A 171 -0.45 2.19 4.25
N CYS A 172 -0.78 1.41 5.28
CA CYS A 172 -0.44 0.00 5.33
C CYS A 172 -1.04 -0.77 4.14
N ILE A 173 -2.31 -0.49 3.78
CA ILE A 173 -2.95 -1.07 2.60
C ILE A 173 -2.24 -0.61 1.31
N ASN A 174 -1.93 0.69 1.22
CA ASN A 174 -1.22 1.28 0.08
C ASN A 174 0.20 0.73 -0.14
N PHE A 175 0.83 0.15 0.87
CA PHE A 175 2.16 -0.44 0.74
C PHE A 175 2.18 -1.96 0.95
N GLY A 176 1.00 -2.60 0.95
CA GLY A 176 0.89 -4.06 1.00
C GLY A 176 1.18 -4.69 2.37
N ILE A 177 1.12 -3.91 3.44
CA ILE A 177 1.31 -4.35 4.82
C ILE A 177 -0.04 -4.82 5.39
N TYR A 178 -0.64 -5.82 4.75
CA TYR A 178 -2.02 -6.24 5.03
C TYR A 178 -2.20 -6.84 6.43
N ASP A 179 -1.20 -7.55 6.95
CA ASP A 179 -1.23 -8.14 8.29
C ASP A 179 -1.42 -7.07 9.37
N LEU A 180 -0.67 -5.97 9.24
CA LEU A 180 -0.77 -4.84 10.16
C LEU A 180 -2.09 -4.10 9.98
N ALA A 181 -2.52 -3.87 8.73
CA ALA A 181 -3.82 -3.25 8.44
C ALA A 181 -4.97 -4.08 9.03
N LEU A 182 -4.93 -5.41 8.89
CA LEU A 182 -5.91 -6.33 9.47
C LEU A 182 -5.91 -6.28 10.99
N LYS A 183 -4.73 -6.25 11.62
CA LYS A 183 -4.61 -6.06 13.07
C LYS A 183 -5.23 -4.73 13.52
N MET A 184 -4.88 -3.63 12.85
CA MET A 184 -5.43 -2.30 13.14
C MET A 184 -6.96 -2.29 13.01
N PHE A 185 -7.49 -2.89 11.95
CA PHE A 185 -8.94 -2.96 11.71
C PHE A 185 -9.68 -3.75 12.80
N LYS A 186 -9.10 -4.85 13.28
CA LYS A 186 -9.68 -5.64 14.39
C LYS A 186 -9.67 -4.89 15.72
N GLU A 187 -8.68 -4.01 15.93
CA GLU A 187 -8.59 -3.16 17.12
C GLU A 187 -9.54 -1.94 17.04
N ASP A 188 -9.82 -1.44 15.84
CA ASP A 188 -10.73 -0.31 15.60
C ASP A 188 -11.54 -0.50 14.31
N ILE A 189 -12.74 -1.04 14.47
CA ILE A 189 -13.68 -1.32 13.37
C ILE A 189 -14.14 -0.03 12.66
N SER A 190 -14.06 1.13 13.34
CA SER A 190 -14.44 2.42 12.73
C SER A 190 -13.56 2.80 11.53
N LEU A 191 -12.39 2.16 11.39
CA LEU A 191 -11.49 2.29 10.24
C LEU A 191 -12.13 1.87 8.91
N VAL A 192 -13.25 1.13 8.91
CA VAL A 192 -14.01 0.82 7.68
C VAL A 192 -14.42 2.11 6.93
N ARG A 193 -14.62 3.22 7.68
CA ARG A 193 -15.00 4.54 7.15
C ARG A 193 -13.79 5.47 6.92
N ALA A 194 -12.57 4.99 7.10
CA ALA A 194 -11.38 5.79 6.87
C ALA A 194 -11.27 6.16 5.39
N ARG A 195 -10.83 7.40 5.11
CA ARG A 195 -10.63 7.90 3.75
C ARG A 195 -9.26 8.54 3.59
N ASP A 196 -8.64 8.33 2.43
CA ASP A 196 -7.37 8.96 2.07
C ASP A 196 -7.59 10.37 1.50
N LEU A 197 -6.52 11.00 1.01
CA LEU A 197 -6.57 12.34 0.41
C LEU A 197 -7.38 12.39 -0.89
N SER A 198 -7.50 11.26 -1.59
CA SER A 198 -8.34 11.09 -2.79
C SER A 198 -9.75 10.62 -2.44
N ASN A 199 -10.12 10.65 -1.14
CA ASN A 199 -11.41 10.23 -0.61
C ASN A 199 -11.68 8.72 -0.73
N ASN A 200 -10.69 7.90 -1.10
CA ASN A 200 -10.82 6.44 -1.23
C ASN A 200 -10.95 5.79 0.14
N THR A 201 -11.86 4.82 0.25
CA THR A 201 -11.87 3.89 1.39
C THR A 201 -10.84 2.78 1.21
N ALA A 202 -10.60 1.99 2.26
CA ALA A 202 -9.75 0.80 2.19
C ALA A 202 -10.16 -0.17 1.07
N LEU A 203 -11.47 -0.35 0.85
CA LEU A 203 -11.99 -1.20 -0.22
C LEU A 203 -11.66 -0.64 -1.62
N HIS A 204 -11.74 0.68 -1.83
CA HIS A 204 -11.36 1.31 -3.10
C HIS A 204 -9.87 1.13 -3.39
N ILE A 205 -9.00 1.30 -2.38
CA ILE A 205 -7.56 1.06 -2.55
C ILE A 205 -7.30 -0.40 -2.93
N LEU A 206 -7.98 -1.36 -2.30
CA LEU A 206 -7.84 -2.79 -2.59
C LEU A 206 -8.41 -3.16 -3.97
N ALA A 207 -9.52 -2.54 -4.39
CA ALA A 207 -10.11 -2.73 -5.71
C ALA A 207 -9.11 -2.43 -6.84
N GLY A 208 -8.33 -1.36 -6.70
CA GLY A 208 -7.28 -0.97 -7.66
C GLY A 208 -6.02 -1.85 -7.67
N ARG A 209 -5.97 -2.96 -6.92
CA ARG A 209 -4.74 -3.74 -6.66
C ARG A 209 -4.89 -5.23 -6.99
N PRO A 210 -5.07 -5.62 -8.26
CA PRO A 210 -5.18 -7.03 -8.64
C PRO A 210 -3.97 -7.88 -8.19
N LYS A 211 -2.75 -7.30 -8.22
CA LYS A 211 -1.51 -7.99 -7.78
C LYS A 211 -1.51 -8.39 -6.31
N ALA A 212 -2.33 -7.76 -5.47
CA ALA A 212 -2.48 -8.14 -4.07
C ALA A 212 -3.19 -9.48 -3.90
N PHE A 213 -3.84 -9.98 -4.95
CA PHE A 213 -4.67 -11.18 -4.93
C PHE A 213 -4.14 -12.17 -5.98
N PRO A 214 -3.07 -12.92 -5.67
CA PRO A 214 -2.48 -13.86 -6.61
C PRO A 214 -3.52 -14.88 -7.06
N GLU A 215 -3.65 -15.00 -8.37
CA GLU A 215 -4.60 -15.90 -9.00
C GLU A 215 -4.21 -17.35 -8.69
N GLN A 216 -5.04 -18.07 -7.95
CA GLN A 216 -4.88 -19.52 -7.84
C GLN A 216 -5.76 -20.21 -8.89
N ASP A 217 -5.18 -21.15 -9.63
CA ASP A 217 -5.85 -21.91 -10.70
C ASP A 217 -7.13 -22.64 -10.24
N LYS A 218 -7.28 -22.84 -8.92
CA LYS A 218 -8.45 -23.44 -8.29
C LYS A 218 -9.72 -22.57 -8.39
N TYR A 219 -9.59 -21.26 -8.64
CA TYR A 219 -10.72 -20.31 -8.65
C TYR A 219 -11.29 -20.05 -10.05
N ASN A 220 -11.17 -21.01 -10.96
CA ASN A 220 -11.65 -20.88 -12.34
C ASN A 220 -13.17 -21.10 -12.50
N SER A 221 -13.89 -21.51 -11.45
CA SER A 221 -15.36 -21.54 -11.45
C SER A 221 -15.98 -21.28 -10.08
N MET A 222 -16.93 -20.34 -10.02
CA MET A 222 -17.76 -20.00 -8.85
C MET A 222 -18.61 -21.18 -8.38
N LYS A 223 -18.98 -22.11 -9.28
CA LYS A 223 -19.79 -23.29 -8.92
C LYS A 223 -19.07 -24.25 -7.97
N HIS A 224 -17.76 -24.40 -8.08
CA HIS A 224 -16.97 -25.23 -7.16
C HIS A 224 -16.79 -24.59 -5.78
N LEU A 225 -16.85 -23.26 -5.71
CA LEU A 225 -16.65 -22.48 -4.48
C LEU A 225 -17.96 -22.31 -3.71
N MET A 226 -19.07 -22.06 -4.38
CA MET A 226 -20.39 -21.99 -3.73
C MET A 226 -20.84 -23.35 -3.17
N LYS A 227 -20.52 -24.47 -3.84
CA LYS A 227 -20.80 -25.81 -3.31
C LYS A 227 -19.99 -26.18 -2.06
N SER A 228 -18.83 -25.54 -1.85
CA SER A 228 -18.02 -25.76 -0.65
C SER A 228 -18.58 -25.06 0.59
N SER A 229 -19.51 -24.10 0.42
CA SER A 229 -20.02 -23.27 1.53
C SER A 229 -21.38 -23.73 2.07
N ASN A 230 -22.01 -24.72 1.43
CA ASN A 230 -23.36 -25.18 1.77
C ASN A 230 -23.39 -26.36 2.77
N ASN A 231 -22.26 -26.73 3.36
CA ASN A 231 -22.21 -27.71 4.45
C ASN A 231 -21.93 -26.97 5.78
N ASP A 232 -23.00 -26.74 6.53
CA ASP A 232 -23.15 -26.64 7.99
C ASP A 232 -22.09 -25.92 8.87
N ASP A 233 -22.52 -24.81 9.48
CA ASP A 233 -22.51 -24.43 10.92
C ASP A 233 -21.35 -24.76 11.89
N HIS A 234 -20.18 -25.17 11.42
CA HIS A 234 -18.98 -25.24 12.27
C HIS A 234 -17.80 -24.59 11.60
N HIS A 235 -17.26 -23.54 12.25
CA HIS A 235 -15.93 -22.93 12.05
C HIS A 235 -15.17 -23.54 10.87
N ASP A 236 -15.51 -23.10 9.67
CA ASP A 236 -14.96 -23.71 8.48
C ASP A 236 -13.46 -23.40 8.44
N HIS A 237 -12.68 -24.47 8.60
CA HIS A 237 -11.24 -24.53 8.36
C HIS A 237 -11.02 -24.35 6.84
N MET A 238 -11.42 -23.19 6.30
CA MET A 238 -11.08 -22.71 4.97
C MET A 238 -9.60 -22.34 4.95
N ASN A 239 -8.81 -23.41 4.89
CA ASN A 239 -7.41 -23.56 4.51
C ASN A 239 -6.53 -22.29 4.62
N GLU A 240 -5.52 -22.42 5.47
CA GLU A 240 -4.47 -21.48 5.91
C GLU A 240 -3.66 -20.76 4.80
N SER A 241 -4.10 -20.76 3.54
CA SER A 241 -3.46 -20.12 2.39
C SER A 241 -4.20 -18.86 1.88
N SER A 242 -5.26 -18.40 2.56
CA SER A 242 -5.88 -17.12 2.22
C SER A 242 -4.87 -15.98 2.47
N ASN A 243 -4.39 -15.36 1.38
CA ASN A 243 -3.57 -14.16 1.44
C ASN A 243 -4.20 -13.13 2.40
N GLU A 244 -3.38 -12.49 3.23
CA GLU A 244 -3.78 -11.53 4.26
C GLU A 244 -4.57 -10.35 3.67
N ALA A 245 -4.32 -10.00 2.40
CA ALA A 245 -5.17 -9.08 1.65
C ALA A 245 -6.63 -9.56 1.54
N LEU A 246 -6.87 -10.83 1.23
CA LEU A 246 -8.24 -11.39 1.13
C LEU A 246 -8.92 -11.47 2.49
N LYS A 247 -8.17 -11.83 3.53
CA LYS A 247 -8.70 -11.79 4.91
C LYS A 247 -9.17 -10.38 5.25
N LEU A 248 -8.36 -9.36 4.94
CA LEU A 248 -8.73 -7.96 5.13
C LEU A 248 -9.97 -7.55 4.31
N VAL A 249 -10.06 -7.93 3.02
CA VAL A 249 -11.25 -7.65 2.19
C VAL A 249 -12.50 -8.24 2.82
N ARG A 250 -12.46 -9.51 3.24
CA ARG A 250 -13.62 -10.20 3.83
C ARG A 250 -14.10 -9.51 5.11
N GLU A 251 -13.17 -9.12 5.98
CA GLU A 251 -13.47 -8.45 7.23
C GLU A 251 -14.06 -7.05 7.00
N LEU A 252 -13.47 -6.27 6.09
CA LEU A 252 -13.98 -4.96 5.69
C LEU A 252 -15.36 -5.05 5.05
N TRP A 253 -15.56 -6.02 4.16
CA TRP A 253 -16.82 -6.22 3.45
C TRP A 253 -17.93 -6.66 4.40
N ARG A 254 -17.64 -7.61 5.29
CA ARG A 254 -18.59 -8.04 6.34
C ARG A 254 -19.04 -6.86 7.20
N GLU A 255 -18.10 -6.02 7.63
CA GLU A 255 -18.46 -4.84 8.44
C GLU A 255 -19.27 -3.81 7.63
N THR A 256 -18.91 -3.60 6.36
CA THR A 256 -19.64 -2.71 5.46
C THR A 256 -21.11 -3.15 5.32
N LEU A 257 -21.36 -4.46 5.20
CA LEU A 257 -22.71 -5.04 5.10
C LEU A 257 -23.48 -5.06 6.43
N ASN A 258 -22.78 -5.21 7.56
CA ASN A 258 -23.42 -5.16 8.89
C ASN A 258 -23.96 -3.77 9.25
N ASN A 259 -23.57 -2.75 8.50
CA ASN A 259 -24.02 -1.39 8.72
C ASN A 259 -25.49 -1.24 8.34
N LYS A 260 -26.35 -0.94 9.34
CA LYS A 260 -27.80 -0.82 9.16
C LYS A 260 -28.21 0.45 8.39
N ASP A 261 -27.29 1.40 8.21
CA ASP A 261 -27.55 2.65 7.50
C ASP A 261 -27.20 2.52 6.02
N GLU A 262 -28.22 2.41 5.17
CA GLU A 262 -28.09 2.31 3.71
C GLU A 262 -27.33 3.52 3.13
N ASN A 263 -27.51 4.73 3.68
CA ASN A 263 -26.77 5.90 3.20
C ASN A 263 -25.28 5.76 3.50
N CYS A 264 -24.94 5.21 4.67
CA CYS A 264 -23.54 4.96 5.00
C CYS A 264 -22.95 3.84 4.15
N PHE A 265 -23.70 2.76 3.91
CA PHE A 265 -23.29 1.69 2.99
C PHE A 265 -22.93 2.27 1.62
N ARG A 266 -23.86 3.05 1.04
CA ARG A 266 -23.69 3.73 -0.25
C ARG A 266 -22.50 4.68 -0.25
N GLN A 267 -22.32 5.49 0.79
CA GLN A 267 -21.14 6.33 0.90
C GLN A 267 -19.83 5.52 0.87
N ILE A 268 -19.77 4.35 1.53
CA ILE A 268 -18.54 3.54 1.60
C ILE A 268 -18.18 2.94 0.23
N ILE A 269 -19.18 2.59 -0.59
CA ILE A 269 -18.98 1.87 -1.86
C ILE A 269 -19.09 2.75 -3.12
N ASP A 270 -19.79 3.88 -3.06
CA ASP A 270 -20.07 4.74 -4.21
C ASP A 270 -19.30 6.06 -4.17
N THR A 271 -18.36 6.22 -3.22
CA THR A 271 -17.55 7.44 -3.09
C THR A 271 -16.08 7.08 -2.84
N PRO A 272 -15.12 7.59 -3.64
CA PRO A 272 -15.28 8.66 -4.63
C PRO A 272 -15.90 8.22 -5.96
N SER A 273 -15.81 6.93 -6.27
CA SER A 273 -16.34 6.28 -7.47
C SER A 273 -17.04 4.99 -7.04
N LYS A 274 -17.63 4.27 -7.99
CA LYS A 274 -18.32 3.02 -7.69
C LYS A 274 -17.32 1.87 -7.56
N LEU A 275 -17.20 1.33 -6.35
CA LEU A 275 -16.23 0.31 -5.96
C LEU A 275 -16.14 -0.89 -6.93
N LEU A 276 -17.28 -1.40 -7.38
CA LEU A 276 -17.33 -2.54 -8.31
C LEU A 276 -16.73 -2.20 -9.67
N PHE A 277 -16.90 -0.95 -10.13
CA PHE A 277 -16.38 -0.49 -11.39
C PHE A 277 -14.87 -0.26 -11.30
N ASP A 278 -14.37 0.34 -10.22
CA ASP A 278 -12.93 0.47 -9.98
C ASP A 278 -12.20 -0.88 -10.00
N ALA A 279 -12.78 -1.88 -9.33
CA ALA A 279 -12.23 -3.24 -9.33
C ALA A 279 -12.31 -3.89 -10.72
N THR A 280 -13.38 -3.61 -11.46
CA THR A 280 -13.57 -4.12 -12.82
C THR A 280 -12.58 -3.49 -13.79
N GLU A 281 -12.44 -2.17 -13.79
CA GLU A 281 -11.47 -1.46 -14.62
C GLU A 281 -10.04 -1.94 -14.37
N SER A 282 -9.72 -2.22 -13.12
CA SER A 282 -8.41 -2.73 -12.69
C SER A 282 -8.20 -4.23 -12.98
N GLY A 283 -9.23 -4.96 -13.44
CA GLY A 283 -9.13 -6.40 -13.69
C GLY A 283 -9.05 -7.25 -12.41
N ASN A 284 -9.50 -6.74 -11.27
CA ASN A 284 -9.37 -7.38 -9.97
C ASN A 284 -10.47 -8.42 -9.71
N PHE A 285 -10.36 -9.55 -10.43
CA PHE A 285 -11.32 -10.65 -10.38
C PHE A 285 -11.54 -11.20 -8.97
N MET A 286 -10.47 -11.46 -8.22
CA MET A 286 -10.58 -12.09 -6.91
C MET A 286 -11.29 -11.19 -5.89
N PHE A 287 -11.02 -9.89 -5.92
CA PHE A 287 -11.72 -8.92 -5.10
C PHE A 287 -13.22 -8.89 -5.45
N LEU A 288 -13.56 -8.72 -6.73
CA LEU A 288 -14.95 -8.72 -7.21
C LEU A 288 -15.70 -9.99 -6.81
N PHE A 289 -15.04 -11.14 -6.96
CA PHE A 289 -15.60 -12.43 -6.59
C PHE A 289 -16.02 -12.49 -5.12
N GLU A 290 -15.16 -12.03 -4.20
CA GLU A 290 -15.48 -12.02 -2.76
C GLU A 290 -16.67 -11.11 -2.44
N LEU A 291 -16.78 -9.97 -3.11
CA LEU A 291 -17.89 -9.03 -2.92
C LEU A 291 -19.22 -9.61 -3.43
N ILE A 292 -19.23 -10.07 -4.69
CA ILE A 292 -20.41 -10.56 -5.41
C ILE A 292 -20.94 -11.86 -4.80
N ARG A 293 -20.06 -12.73 -4.26
CA ARG A 293 -20.48 -13.96 -3.58
C ARG A 293 -21.43 -13.67 -2.41
N VAL A 294 -21.20 -12.57 -1.69
CA VAL A 294 -22.02 -12.18 -0.53
C VAL A 294 -23.19 -11.28 -0.94
N CYS A 295 -22.99 -10.39 -1.93
CA CYS A 295 -24.04 -9.50 -2.42
C CYS A 295 -24.20 -9.58 -3.96
N PRO A 296 -24.93 -10.57 -4.50
CA PRO A 296 -25.14 -10.74 -5.93
C PRO A 296 -26.01 -9.66 -6.59
N ASP A 297 -26.69 -8.83 -5.81
CA ASP A 297 -27.55 -7.75 -6.33
C ASP A 297 -26.75 -6.58 -6.88
N LEU A 298 -25.49 -6.42 -6.50
CA LEU A 298 -24.62 -5.37 -7.04
C LEU A 298 -24.27 -5.57 -8.53
N LEU A 299 -24.48 -6.77 -9.08
CA LEU A 299 -24.18 -7.11 -10.48
C LEU A 299 -25.03 -6.36 -11.52
N ILE A 300 -26.20 -5.87 -11.12
CA ILE A 300 -27.11 -5.13 -12.01
C ILE A 300 -26.90 -3.61 -11.92
N GLU A 301 -25.97 -3.16 -11.07
CA GLU A 301 -25.67 -1.75 -10.96
C GLU A 301 -25.06 -1.19 -12.25
N ARG A 302 -25.33 0.09 -12.46
CA ARG A 302 -24.90 0.85 -13.64
C ARG A 302 -24.02 2.01 -13.25
N ASN A 303 -22.98 2.28 -14.03
CA ASN A 303 -22.19 3.50 -13.89
C ASN A 303 -22.89 4.69 -14.56
N GLU A 304 -22.18 5.80 -14.70
CA GLU A 304 -22.68 7.04 -15.33
C GLU A 304 -22.96 6.91 -16.84
N ASP A 305 -22.36 5.91 -17.49
CA ASP A 305 -22.55 5.58 -18.91
C ASP A 305 -23.62 4.49 -19.11
N ASP A 306 -24.44 4.20 -18.09
CA ASP A 306 -25.43 3.11 -18.09
C ASP A 306 -24.83 1.69 -18.27
N GLN A 307 -23.51 1.56 -18.10
CA GLN A 307 -22.79 0.29 -18.25
C GLN A 307 -22.84 -0.53 -16.96
N THR A 308 -23.03 -1.84 -17.09
CA THR A 308 -22.77 -2.80 -15.99
C THR A 308 -21.30 -3.19 -15.93
N ILE A 309 -20.87 -3.86 -14.86
CA ILE A 309 -19.49 -4.38 -14.76
C ILE A 309 -19.11 -5.31 -15.93
N PHE A 310 -20.09 -5.97 -16.58
CA PHE A 310 -19.83 -6.82 -17.73
C PHE A 310 -19.52 -6.04 -19.01
N HIS A 311 -20.14 -4.86 -19.18
CA HIS A 311 -19.82 -3.94 -20.27
C HIS A 311 -18.39 -3.43 -20.13
N VAL A 312 -18.01 -2.99 -18.93
CA VAL A 312 -16.65 -2.54 -18.64
C VAL A 312 -15.64 -3.70 -18.78
N ALA A 313 -15.96 -4.90 -18.29
CA ALA A 313 -15.09 -6.06 -18.44
C ALA A 313 -14.88 -6.46 -19.91
N ALA A 314 -15.92 -6.39 -20.75
CA ALA A 314 -15.81 -6.62 -22.19
C ALA A 314 -14.94 -5.55 -22.87
N LEU A 315 -15.20 -4.28 -22.56
CA LEU A 315 -14.46 -3.14 -23.11
C LEU A 315 -12.97 -3.14 -22.73
N LYS A 316 -12.62 -3.60 -21.52
CA LYS A 316 -11.24 -3.67 -21.03
C LYS A 316 -10.57 -5.02 -21.29
N GLY A 317 -11.29 -6.00 -21.83
CA GLY A 317 -10.77 -7.33 -22.13
C GLY A 317 -10.55 -8.25 -20.92
N HIS A 318 -11.19 -7.96 -19.78
CA HIS A 318 -11.04 -8.72 -18.54
C HIS A 318 -11.86 -10.02 -18.58
N LYS A 319 -11.39 -11.00 -19.36
CA LYS A 319 -12.09 -12.26 -19.67
C LYS A 319 -12.63 -12.99 -18.42
N ARG A 320 -11.86 -13.06 -17.34
CA ARG A 320 -12.30 -13.75 -16.10
C ARG A 320 -13.49 -13.09 -15.45
N ILE A 321 -13.49 -11.75 -15.37
CA ILE A 321 -14.61 -10.98 -14.82
C ILE A 321 -15.82 -11.13 -15.75
N PHE A 322 -15.61 -11.00 -17.06
CA PHE A 322 -16.66 -11.18 -18.05
C PHE A 322 -17.33 -12.56 -17.92
N ASN A 323 -16.53 -13.62 -17.74
CA ASN A 323 -17.01 -14.99 -17.61
C ASN A 323 -17.91 -15.24 -16.38
N LEU A 324 -17.92 -14.34 -15.38
CA LEU A 324 -18.87 -14.41 -14.26
C LEU A 324 -20.32 -14.35 -14.75
N ILE A 325 -20.59 -13.80 -15.94
CA ILE A 325 -21.92 -13.72 -16.54
C ILE A 325 -22.55 -15.11 -16.74
N HIS A 326 -21.73 -16.16 -16.84
CA HIS A 326 -22.20 -17.55 -16.98
C HIS A 326 -22.64 -18.16 -15.64
N GLU A 327 -22.29 -17.54 -14.52
CA GLU A 327 -22.46 -18.10 -13.18
C GLU A 327 -23.62 -17.43 -12.41
N ILE A 328 -24.15 -16.32 -12.92
CA ILE A 328 -25.19 -15.49 -12.29
C ILE A 328 -26.64 -15.92 -12.62
N GLY A 329 -26.81 -17.03 -13.34
CA GLY A 329 -28.12 -17.64 -13.62
C GLY A 329 -29.05 -16.74 -14.46
N PHE A 330 -30.31 -16.59 -14.03
CA PHE A 330 -31.36 -15.87 -14.78
C PHE A 330 -31.08 -14.37 -14.96
N LYS A 331 -30.23 -13.76 -14.11
CA LYS A 331 -29.82 -12.36 -14.27
C LYS A 331 -29.02 -12.13 -15.55
N LYS A 332 -28.45 -13.20 -16.13
CA LYS A 332 -27.72 -13.15 -17.41
C LYS A 332 -28.56 -12.56 -18.53
N ASP A 333 -29.80 -13.02 -18.71
CA ASP A 333 -30.64 -12.61 -19.85
C ASP A 333 -30.99 -11.12 -19.76
N ILE A 334 -31.24 -10.66 -18.53
CA ILE A 334 -31.43 -9.24 -18.22
C ILE A 334 -30.18 -8.45 -18.60
N ILE A 335 -29.00 -8.86 -18.13
CA ILE A 335 -27.74 -8.13 -18.38
C ILE A 335 -27.36 -8.12 -19.87
N THR A 336 -27.58 -9.23 -20.59
CA THR A 336 -27.27 -9.31 -22.02
C THR A 336 -28.17 -8.46 -22.90
N SER A 337 -29.36 -8.08 -22.41
CA SER A 337 -30.28 -7.19 -23.13
C SER A 337 -30.10 -5.72 -22.76
N MET A 338 -29.21 -5.40 -21.81
CA MET A 338 -28.91 -4.02 -21.47
C MET A 338 -28.02 -3.37 -22.54
N GLU A 339 -28.25 -2.09 -22.74
CA GLU A 339 -27.46 -1.22 -23.60
C GLU A 339 -26.89 -0.09 -22.75
N ASP A 340 -25.68 0.35 -23.09
CA ASP A 340 -25.09 1.56 -22.52
C ASP A 340 -25.78 2.81 -23.08
N LYS A 341 -25.38 3.99 -22.60
CA LYS A 341 -25.91 5.28 -23.03
C LYS A 341 -25.78 5.56 -24.54
N PHE A 342 -24.92 4.83 -25.24
CA PHE A 342 -24.67 4.96 -26.67
C PHE A 342 -25.40 3.87 -27.50
N GLY A 343 -26.22 3.02 -26.87
CA GLY A 343 -26.89 1.90 -27.52
C GLY A 343 -25.99 0.69 -27.76
N ASN A 344 -24.79 0.64 -27.15
CA ASN A 344 -23.91 -0.51 -27.28
C ASN A 344 -24.33 -1.58 -26.27
N ASN A 345 -24.70 -2.75 -26.78
CA ASN A 345 -24.75 -3.96 -25.98
C ASN A 345 -23.34 -4.57 -25.76
N LEU A 346 -23.26 -5.61 -24.92
CA LEU A 346 -22.01 -6.34 -24.64
C LEU A 346 -21.23 -6.79 -25.88
N LEU A 347 -21.93 -7.13 -26.97
CA LEU A 347 -21.32 -7.63 -28.20
C LEU A 347 -20.57 -6.52 -28.94
N HIS A 348 -21.15 -5.32 -29.00
CA HIS A 348 -20.50 -4.15 -29.58
C HIS A 348 -19.20 -3.82 -28.83
N LEU A 349 -19.24 -3.79 -27.49
CA LEU A 349 -18.08 -3.47 -26.66
C LEU A 349 -16.98 -4.54 -26.70
N ALA A 350 -17.34 -5.82 -26.79
CA ALA A 350 -16.35 -6.88 -26.99
C ALA A 350 -15.63 -6.73 -28.34
N GLY A 351 -16.35 -6.31 -29.39
CA GLY A 351 -15.78 -6.04 -30.72
C GLY A 351 -14.85 -4.82 -30.75
N THR A 352 -15.16 -3.76 -30.01
CA THR A 352 -14.31 -2.56 -29.94
C THR A 352 -12.99 -2.82 -29.21
N PHE A 353 -13.00 -3.61 -28.13
CA PHE A 353 -11.76 -4.03 -27.46
C PHE A 353 -10.84 -4.79 -28.42
N VAL A 354 -11.39 -5.75 -29.17
CA VAL A 354 -10.66 -6.46 -30.22
C VAL A 354 -10.06 -5.43 -31.18
N ALA A 355 -10.83 -4.54 -31.81
CA ALA A 355 -10.28 -3.54 -32.73
C ALA A 355 -9.15 -2.66 -32.13
N SER A 356 -9.30 -2.17 -30.89
CA SER A 356 -8.31 -1.30 -30.21
C SER A 356 -7.01 -2.01 -29.82
N SER A 357 -7.07 -3.29 -29.46
CA SER A 357 -5.88 -4.09 -29.11
C SER A 357 -4.99 -4.40 -30.32
N HIS A 358 -5.45 -4.09 -31.53
CA HIS A 358 -4.78 -4.42 -32.80
C HIS A 358 -3.87 -3.30 -33.32
N GLU A 359 -3.74 -2.17 -32.63
CA GLU A 359 -2.86 -1.06 -33.05
C GLU A 359 -1.37 -1.24 -32.67
N TYR A 360 -1.00 -2.21 -31.82
CA TYR A 360 0.40 -2.41 -31.36
C TYR A 360 0.96 -3.83 -31.64
N ASP A 361 2.03 -3.92 -32.47
CA ASP A 361 2.98 -5.06 -32.68
C ASP A 361 2.65 -6.26 -33.62
N TYR A 362 3.29 -6.33 -34.81
CA TYR A 362 2.91 -7.10 -36.03
C TYR A 362 3.31 -8.60 -36.10
N GLY A 363 4.22 -9.13 -35.26
CA GLY A 363 4.89 -10.43 -35.52
C GLY A 363 4.29 -11.68 -34.84
N MET A 364 4.03 -11.62 -33.54
CA MET A 364 3.48 -12.76 -32.76
C MET A 364 1.94 -12.85 -32.80
N ARG A 365 1.30 -11.95 -33.57
CA ARG A 365 -0.14 -11.77 -33.68
C ARG A 365 -0.87 -13.05 -34.05
N LYS A 366 -0.62 -13.65 -35.21
CA LYS A 366 -1.59 -14.61 -35.82
C LYS A 366 -1.99 -15.84 -34.97
N ILE A 367 -1.10 -16.38 -34.13
CA ILE A 367 -1.41 -17.59 -33.35
C ILE A 367 -2.11 -17.25 -32.04
N LEU A 368 -1.69 -16.18 -31.34
CA LEU A 368 -2.41 -15.67 -30.17
C LEU A 368 -3.75 -15.02 -30.58
N GLN A 369 -3.76 -14.33 -31.73
CA GLN A 369 -4.89 -13.74 -32.44
C GLN A 369 -5.96 -14.80 -32.67
N LEU A 370 -5.67 -15.88 -33.38
CA LEU A 370 -6.66 -16.94 -33.64
C LEU A 370 -7.14 -17.61 -32.35
N ARG A 371 -6.29 -17.75 -31.33
CA ARG A 371 -6.68 -18.42 -30.08
C ARG A 371 -7.58 -17.54 -29.21
N GLN A 372 -7.30 -16.24 -29.12
CA GLN A 372 -8.07 -15.28 -28.33
C GLN A 372 -9.35 -14.86 -29.07
N GLU A 373 -9.27 -14.64 -30.39
CA GLU A 373 -10.43 -14.48 -31.26
C GLU A 373 -11.33 -15.71 -31.19
N PHE A 374 -10.82 -16.95 -31.30
CA PHE A 374 -11.66 -18.15 -31.20
C PHE A 374 -12.35 -18.32 -29.84
N GLU A 375 -11.69 -17.92 -28.76
CA GLU A 375 -12.28 -17.96 -27.42
C GLU A 375 -13.36 -16.89 -27.20
N TRP A 376 -13.15 -15.67 -27.71
CA TRP A 376 -14.19 -14.64 -27.76
C TRP A 376 -15.27 -14.95 -28.80
N PHE A 377 -14.95 -15.66 -29.88
CA PHE A 377 -15.89 -16.11 -30.91
C PHE A 377 -16.78 -17.24 -30.40
N LYS A 378 -16.29 -18.09 -29.48
CA LYS A 378 -17.15 -19.02 -28.72
C LYS A 378 -18.16 -18.27 -27.85
N ILE A 379 -17.72 -17.21 -27.17
CA ILE A 379 -18.59 -16.32 -26.40
C ILE A 379 -19.58 -15.61 -27.35
N TYR A 380 -19.11 -15.13 -28.51
CA TYR A 380 -19.89 -14.48 -29.58
C TYR A 380 -20.99 -15.38 -30.13
N ILE A 381 -20.67 -16.62 -30.55
CA ILE A 381 -21.62 -17.62 -31.02
C ILE A 381 -22.64 -17.92 -29.92
N TYR A 382 -22.19 -18.07 -28.67
CA TYR A 382 -23.08 -18.44 -27.58
C TYR A 382 -24.04 -17.31 -27.16
N ILE A 383 -23.57 -16.05 -27.12
CA ILE A 383 -24.43 -14.88 -26.86
C ILE A 383 -25.44 -14.72 -28.00
N PHE A 384 -24.99 -14.85 -29.25
CA PHE A 384 -25.83 -14.79 -30.45
C PHE A 384 -26.94 -15.86 -30.46
N PHE A 385 -26.63 -17.09 -30.05
CA PHE A 385 -27.64 -18.17 -29.95
C PHE A 385 -28.68 -17.96 -28.84
N VAL A 386 -28.34 -17.20 -27.79
CA VAL A 386 -29.27 -16.88 -26.69
C VAL A 386 -30.17 -15.69 -27.05
N THR A 387 -29.63 -14.65 -27.69
CA THR A 387 -30.43 -13.48 -28.11
C THR A 387 -31.32 -13.76 -29.32
N CYS A 388 -30.99 -14.74 -30.18
CA CYS A 388 -31.79 -15.12 -31.35
C CYS A 388 -32.84 -16.22 -31.09
N ARG A 389 -32.95 -16.78 -29.89
CA ARG A 389 -34.12 -17.61 -29.51
C ARG A 389 -35.25 -16.72 -28.99
N LYS A 390 -35.97 -16.09 -29.92
CA LYS A 390 -37.35 -15.62 -29.68
C LYS A 390 -38.33 -16.66 -30.16
#